data_AF-A0A2D9DP91-F1
#
_entry.id   AF-A0A2D9DP91-F1
#
_cell.length_a   1.000
_cell.length_b   1.000
_cell.length_c   1.000
_cell.angle_alpha   90.00
_cell.angle_beta   90.00
_cell.angle_gamma   90.00
#
_symmetry.space_group_name_H-M   'P 1'
#
loop_
_entity.id
_entity.type
_entity.pdbx_description
1 polymer ?
#
loop_
_entity_poly.entity_id
_entity_poly.type
_entity_poly.pdbx_seq_one_letter_code
_entity_poly.pdbx_strand_id
1 'polypeptide(L)'
;MKNLYRIPSLSLAASVLLLAAAVSPSAHAQPATPEHVTGTNPYPFETRDFRDDEEEEPELIDLPEGYDDKLALLSEEQLEFLRGPDARRFRGDEEKMTEYFDEHTPEEIVEWVSAMQTVVSSTRYEEGRDLPNIPLNTASPEYNAWRIQRPRSMDPEREPGPIDLGRYNGRGGPPTFGGFPLALTQEDLEAGEVDVAIVGAPLNMGSGWRDSGAQATTDMRVLGRALGGMDQYTQINPGSVLNIVDYGDVAMDNNSTERSMQHVREIVREIAETGAVPIIIGGDHSLEYPNVAALADVHGKERVSVIHFDSHYDAWWGSTHLISHGAPVYRLLNEGHVRGADYIQVGLRSSGPDEEAFKWMREIGMRFHTMAEVEQRGWDNVIDRVVAEASEEGRKIHISFDIDIIDPAFAVATGTPVSGGINMREAITMVRRLCAESNVISFDLVELHPALDPTYATTMNSAHVVKACLTGLALREEGLTSPHYLSPIASEHAIDNYYGDQAEFLRRTEELEASREEEENEEAETVEGSDSDIVAPIDPVEQ
;
A
#
# COMPACT_ATOMS: atom_id res chain seq x y z
N MET A 1 65.41 -16.19 28.32
CA MET A 1 66.66 -15.82 29.03
C MET A 1 67.22 -14.56 28.39
N LYS A 2 67.71 -13.58 29.20
CA LYS A 2 68.46 -12.36 28.83
C LYS A 2 67.71 -11.39 27.88
N ASN A 3 67.14 -10.27 28.34
CA ASN A 3 67.68 -9.01 28.91
C ASN A 3 68.39 -8.06 27.93
N LEU A 4 67.93 -6.79 27.91
CA LEU A 4 68.59 -5.46 27.93
C LEU A 4 67.69 -4.45 27.14
N TYR A 5 67.41 -3.17 27.47
CA TYR A 5 67.50 -2.25 28.65
C TYR A 5 66.23 -1.32 28.57
N ARG A 6 65.66 -0.69 29.62
CA ARG A 6 66.04 0.55 30.37
C ARG A 6 66.19 1.80 29.47
N ILE A 7 65.65 3.02 29.71
CA ILE A 7 65.40 3.92 30.90
C ILE A 7 64.39 5.05 30.44
N PRO A 8 63.82 6.01 31.24
CA PRO A 8 63.32 6.09 32.63
C PRO A 8 61.79 6.39 32.73
N SER A 9 61.27 6.49 33.96
CA SER A 9 60.02 7.19 34.30
C SER A 9 60.23 8.69 34.58
N LEU A 10 59.25 9.53 34.22
CA LEU A 10 58.96 10.76 34.96
C LEU A 10 57.47 11.14 34.86
N SER A 11 57.00 11.96 35.80
CA SER A 11 55.59 12.19 36.12
C SER A 11 55.20 13.65 35.85
N LEU A 12 53.98 13.88 35.31
CA LEU A 12 52.86 14.58 35.99
C LEU A 12 51.88 15.20 34.96
N ALA A 13 50.60 15.11 35.30
CA ALA A 13 49.40 15.67 34.67
C ALA A 13 49.52 16.93 33.78
N ALA A 14 48.82 16.85 32.64
CA ALA A 14 48.06 17.98 32.07
C ALA A 14 46.78 17.42 31.44
N SER A 15 45.64 17.58 32.11
CA SER A 15 44.33 17.17 31.57
C SER A 15 43.88 18.16 30.51
N VAL A 16 43.81 17.72 29.25
CA VAL A 16 43.06 18.40 28.20
C VAL A 16 41.92 17.47 27.80
N LEU A 17 40.69 17.86 28.09
CA LEU A 17 39.52 17.21 27.51
C LEU A 17 39.53 17.51 26.01
N LEU A 18 39.82 16.50 25.18
CA LEU A 18 39.18 16.46 23.87
C LEU A 18 37.78 15.89 24.07
N LEU A 19 36.76 16.70 23.75
CA LEU A 19 35.45 16.14 23.42
C LEU A 19 35.61 15.36 22.12
N ALA A 20 35.79 14.04 22.24
CA ALA A 20 35.38 13.16 21.17
C ALA A 20 33.84 13.18 21.15
N ALA A 21 33.26 13.95 20.24
CA ALA A 21 31.85 13.84 19.93
C ALA A 21 31.63 12.47 19.30
N ALA A 22 31.24 11.49 20.12
CA ALA A 22 30.72 10.23 19.63
C ALA A 22 29.39 10.55 18.95
N VAL A 23 29.42 10.68 17.62
CA VAL A 23 28.22 10.62 16.80
C VAL A 23 27.72 9.18 16.91
N SER A 24 26.85 8.93 17.88
CA SER A 24 26.05 7.71 17.89
C SER A 24 25.22 7.72 16.60
N PRO A 25 25.18 6.61 15.83
CA PRO A 25 24.10 6.45 14.86
C PRO A 25 22.79 6.58 15.64
N SER A 26 21.88 7.40 15.13
CA SER A 26 20.59 7.65 15.75
C SER A 26 19.82 6.34 15.82
N ALA A 27 19.81 5.72 17.00
CA ALA A 27 18.87 4.67 17.31
C ALA A 27 17.47 5.29 17.21
N HIS A 28 16.85 5.14 16.05
CA HIS A 28 15.47 5.53 15.83
C HIS A 28 14.65 4.72 16.82
N ALA A 29 14.10 5.41 17.82
CA ALA A 29 13.22 4.76 18.78
C ALA A 29 12.02 4.27 17.98
N GLN A 30 11.82 2.95 17.93
CA GLN A 30 10.59 2.39 17.36
C GLN A 30 9.40 3.11 18.01
N PRO A 31 8.39 3.54 17.23
CA PRO A 31 7.26 4.28 17.76
C PRO A 31 6.61 3.49 18.90
N ALA A 32 6.24 4.20 19.97
CA ALA A 32 5.68 3.57 21.17
C ALA A 32 4.23 3.10 21.01
N THR A 33 3.70 3.06 19.78
CA THR A 33 2.42 2.46 19.47
C THR A 33 2.55 0.93 19.61
N PRO A 34 1.64 0.26 20.35
CA PRO A 34 1.77 -1.16 20.66
C PRO A 34 1.41 -2.11 19.50
N GLU A 35 1.74 -1.74 18.26
CA GLU A 35 1.36 -2.44 17.01
C GLU A 35 2.03 -3.82 16.82
N HIS A 36 2.69 -4.33 17.85
CA HIS A 36 3.56 -5.50 17.81
C HIS A 36 3.06 -6.53 18.84
N VAL A 37 1.93 -7.15 18.51
CA VAL A 37 1.38 -8.25 19.30
C VAL A 37 2.19 -9.52 19.06
N THR A 38 3.38 -9.57 19.64
CA THR A 38 4.28 -10.73 19.54
C THR A 38 4.31 -11.49 20.87
N GLY A 39 4.39 -12.82 20.79
CA GLY A 39 4.39 -13.68 21.98
C GLY A 39 2.98 -13.97 22.49
N THR A 40 2.66 -13.49 23.70
CA THR A 40 1.41 -13.83 24.42
C THR A 40 0.61 -12.63 24.90
N ASN A 41 1.04 -11.41 24.59
CA ASN A 41 0.25 -10.20 24.86
C ASN A 41 -1.06 -10.27 24.03
N PRO A 42 -2.20 -9.76 24.50
CA PRO A 42 -3.41 -9.62 23.67
C PRO A 42 -3.26 -8.49 22.64
N TYR A 43 -4.20 -8.40 21.71
CA TYR A 43 -4.31 -7.23 20.83
C TYR A 43 -4.52 -5.96 21.66
N PRO A 44 -3.89 -4.81 21.33
CA PRO A 44 -3.70 -3.73 22.30
C PRO A 44 -4.75 -2.62 22.20
N PHE A 45 -5.61 -2.68 21.18
CA PHE A 45 -6.73 -1.79 20.95
C PHE A 45 -8.03 -2.58 21.16
N GLU A 46 -9.07 -1.91 21.65
CA GLU A 46 -10.38 -2.55 21.73
C GLU A 46 -10.90 -2.79 20.30
N THR A 47 -11.22 -4.05 20.00
CA THR A 47 -11.80 -4.47 18.73
C THR A 47 -13.31 -4.34 18.84
N ARG A 48 -13.84 -3.14 18.59
CA ARG A 48 -15.26 -2.87 18.66
C ARG A 48 -15.95 -3.44 17.41
N ASP A 49 -16.88 -4.37 17.59
CA ASP A 49 -17.94 -4.61 16.61
C ASP A 49 -18.90 -3.43 16.73
N PHE A 50 -19.02 -2.60 15.70
CA PHE A 50 -19.83 -1.38 15.77
C PHE A 50 -21.34 -1.63 15.84
N ARG A 51 -21.74 -2.90 15.72
CA ARG A 51 -23.12 -3.39 15.87
C ARG A 51 -23.50 -3.63 17.33
N ASP A 52 -22.49 -3.78 18.20
CA ASP A 52 -22.69 -3.99 19.64
C ASP A 52 -22.97 -2.66 20.41
N ASP A 53 -23.03 -1.53 19.69
CA ASP A 53 -23.02 -0.17 20.27
C ASP A 53 -24.41 0.50 20.42
N GLU A 54 -25.52 -0.18 20.08
CA GLU A 54 -26.89 0.29 20.36
C GLU A 54 -27.61 -0.53 21.44
N GLU A 55 -28.52 0.14 22.17
CA GLU A 55 -29.15 -0.31 23.42
C GLU A 55 -30.19 -1.45 23.26
N GLU A 56 -30.15 -2.22 22.18
CA GLU A 56 -31.06 -3.34 21.94
C GLU A 56 -30.48 -4.65 22.51
N GLU A 57 -31.02 -5.11 23.65
CA GLU A 57 -30.84 -6.51 24.06
C GLU A 57 -31.25 -7.42 22.88
N PRO A 58 -30.40 -8.39 22.47
CA PRO A 58 -30.58 -9.11 21.22
C PRO A 58 -31.94 -9.81 21.21
N GLU A 59 -32.77 -9.53 20.19
CA GLU A 59 -34.17 -9.96 20.11
C GLU A 59 -34.34 -11.42 20.57
N LEU A 60 -34.82 -11.60 21.80
CA LEU A 60 -35.09 -12.92 22.36
C LEU A 60 -36.30 -13.49 21.64
N ILE A 61 -36.04 -14.49 20.81
CA ILE A 61 -37.09 -15.17 20.04
C ILE A 61 -37.89 -16.06 20.99
N ASP A 62 -39.23 -15.90 20.95
CA ASP A 62 -40.15 -16.73 21.74
C ASP A 62 -39.96 -18.23 21.46
N LEU A 63 -40.23 -19.05 22.48
CA LEU A 63 -40.22 -20.51 22.35
C LEU A 63 -41.63 -20.99 21.94
N PRO A 64 -41.75 -22.03 21.08
CA PRO A 64 -43.04 -22.54 20.62
C PRO A 64 -44.03 -22.83 21.76
N GLU A 65 -45.25 -22.32 21.63
CA GLU A 65 -46.31 -22.56 22.61
C GLU A 65 -46.68 -24.05 22.69
N GLY A 66 -47.03 -24.53 23.90
CA GLY A 66 -47.53 -25.89 24.12
C GLY A 66 -46.46 -26.95 24.42
N TYR A 67 -45.18 -26.57 24.51
CA TYR A 67 -44.06 -27.48 24.82
C TYR A 67 -43.54 -27.34 26.26
N ASP A 68 -44.32 -26.77 27.19
CA ASP A 68 -43.94 -26.60 28.60
C ASP A 68 -43.41 -27.89 29.24
N ASP A 69 -44.09 -29.03 28.98
CA ASP A 69 -43.69 -30.35 29.48
C ASP A 69 -42.31 -30.80 28.97
N LYS A 70 -41.88 -30.33 27.79
CA LYS A 70 -40.56 -30.63 27.19
C LYS A 70 -39.48 -29.65 27.62
N LEU A 71 -39.85 -28.38 27.83
CA LEU A 71 -38.96 -27.33 28.31
C LEU A 71 -38.67 -27.42 29.83
N ALA A 72 -39.53 -28.10 30.60
CA ALA A 72 -39.44 -28.20 32.06
C ALA A 72 -38.15 -28.85 32.63
N LEU A 73 -37.35 -29.54 31.82
CA LEU A 73 -36.06 -30.11 32.23
C LEU A 73 -34.85 -29.20 31.97
N LEU A 74 -35.01 -28.12 31.19
CA LEU A 74 -33.94 -27.18 30.90
C LEU A 74 -33.68 -26.25 32.09
N SER A 75 -32.42 -25.86 32.30
CA SER A 75 -32.09 -24.79 33.25
C SER A 75 -32.54 -23.41 32.72
N GLU A 76 -32.60 -22.41 33.60
CA GLU A 76 -32.89 -21.03 33.24
C GLU A 76 -31.87 -20.50 32.19
N GLU A 77 -30.58 -20.79 32.41
CA GLU A 77 -29.47 -20.52 31.48
C GLU A 77 -29.63 -21.21 30.11
N GLN A 78 -30.17 -22.44 30.10
CA GLN A 78 -30.45 -23.18 28.85
C GLN A 78 -31.64 -22.60 28.08
N LEU A 79 -32.68 -22.14 28.78
CA LEU A 79 -33.83 -21.46 28.18
C LEU A 79 -33.42 -20.08 27.63
N GLU A 80 -32.59 -19.35 28.35
CA GLU A 80 -32.02 -18.07 27.92
C GLU A 80 -31.12 -18.25 26.68
N PHE A 81 -30.18 -19.19 26.72
CA PHE A 81 -29.35 -19.55 25.57
C PHE A 81 -30.17 -19.94 24.34
N LEU A 82 -31.23 -20.75 24.53
CA LEU A 82 -32.08 -21.19 23.42
C LEU A 82 -32.86 -20.02 22.79
N ARG A 83 -33.31 -19.04 23.59
CA ARG A 83 -33.95 -17.82 23.06
C ARG A 83 -32.97 -16.90 22.34
N GLY A 84 -31.73 -16.83 22.85
CA GLY A 84 -30.68 -15.93 22.38
C GLY A 84 -30.11 -16.22 20.97
N PRO A 85 -29.27 -15.30 20.47
CA PRO A 85 -28.76 -15.34 19.09
C PRO A 85 -27.78 -16.50 18.84
N ASP A 86 -27.01 -16.93 19.84
CA ASP A 86 -26.03 -18.02 19.72
C ASP A 86 -26.67 -19.34 19.25
N ALA A 87 -27.83 -19.68 19.82
CA ALA A 87 -28.53 -20.91 19.48
C ALA A 87 -29.19 -20.83 18.09
N ARG A 88 -29.50 -19.63 17.57
CA ARG A 88 -30.23 -19.39 16.31
C ARG A 88 -29.58 -20.11 15.12
N ARG A 89 -28.25 -20.15 15.05
CA ARG A 89 -27.49 -20.82 13.98
C ARG A 89 -27.68 -22.34 13.96
N PHE A 90 -27.99 -22.95 15.11
CA PHE A 90 -28.10 -24.39 15.29
C PHE A 90 -29.55 -24.88 15.32
N ARG A 91 -30.43 -24.14 16.00
CA ARG A 91 -31.85 -24.48 16.16
C ARG A 91 -32.72 -24.10 14.97
N GLY A 92 -32.28 -23.12 14.17
CA GLY A 92 -33.06 -22.56 13.07
C GLY A 92 -34.19 -21.64 13.54
N ASP A 93 -35.25 -21.63 12.73
CA ASP A 93 -36.49 -20.87 12.92
C ASP A 93 -37.48 -21.63 13.84
N GLU A 94 -38.60 -20.99 14.18
CA GLU A 94 -39.64 -21.56 15.06
C GLU A 94 -40.23 -22.87 14.49
N GLU A 95 -40.39 -22.97 13.17
CA GLU A 95 -40.89 -24.16 12.47
C GLU A 95 -39.95 -25.36 12.70
N LYS A 96 -38.64 -25.19 12.50
CA LYS A 96 -37.65 -26.24 12.77
C LYS A 96 -37.55 -26.63 14.23
N MET A 97 -37.69 -25.68 15.16
CA MET A 97 -37.74 -26.02 16.58
C MET A 97 -39.00 -26.81 16.92
N THR A 98 -40.14 -26.48 16.32
CA THR A 98 -41.40 -27.20 16.51
C THR A 98 -41.30 -28.63 15.95
N GLU A 99 -40.76 -28.80 14.73
CA GLU A 99 -40.47 -30.11 14.13
C GLU A 99 -39.52 -30.95 15.02
N TYR A 100 -38.41 -30.35 15.46
CA TYR A 100 -37.46 -31.02 16.35
C TYR A 100 -38.11 -31.40 17.70
N PHE A 101 -38.87 -30.47 18.29
CA PHE A 101 -39.57 -30.72 19.55
C PHE A 101 -40.62 -31.81 19.42
N ASP A 102 -41.39 -31.90 18.34
CA ASP A 102 -42.39 -32.96 18.15
C ASP A 102 -41.76 -34.36 18.12
N GLU A 103 -40.62 -34.51 17.46
CA GLU A 103 -39.94 -35.81 17.29
C GLU A 103 -39.16 -36.30 18.53
N HIS A 104 -38.78 -35.41 19.45
CA HIS A 104 -37.85 -35.72 20.55
C HIS A 104 -38.48 -35.68 21.96
N THR A 105 -37.88 -36.39 22.90
CA THR A 105 -38.23 -36.40 24.33
C THR A 105 -37.65 -35.19 25.08
N PRO A 106 -38.18 -34.84 26.27
CA PRO A 106 -37.62 -33.76 27.09
C PRO A 106 -36.12 -33.97 27.40
N GLU A 107 -35.70 -35.21 27.66
CA GLU A 107 -34.30 -35.55 27.93
C GLU A 107 -33.40 -35.35 26.69
N GLU A 108 -33.86 -35.75 25.50
CA GLU A 108 -33.13 -35.53 24.24
C GLU A 108 -33.00 -34.03 23.90
N ILE A 109 -34.02 -33.22 24.24
CA ILE A 109 -33.95 -31.76 24.09
C ILE A 109 -32.91 -31.14 25.04
N VAL A 110 -32.77 -31.64 26.28
CA VAL A 110 -31.71 -31.20 27.19
C VAL A 110 -30.32 -31.56 26.64
N GLU A 111 -30.14 -32.77 26.08
CA GLU A 111 -28.88 -33.16 25.44
C GLU A 111 -28.57 -32.29 24.22
N TRP A 112 -29.58 -31.96 23.40
CA TRP A 112 -29.46 -31.09 22.23
C TRP A 112 -29.04 -29.66 22.59
N VAL A 113 -29.70 -29.04 23.59
CA VAL A 113 -29.30 -27.70 24.07
C VAL A 113 -27.91 -27.72 24.68
N SER A 114 -27.58 -28.74 25.46
CA SER A 114 -26.23 -28.91 26.05
C SER A 114 -25.15 -29.07 24.96
N ALA A 115 -25.46 -29.78 23.88
CA ALA A 115 -24.57 -29.93 22.73
C ALA A 115 -24.36 -28.60 21.99
N MET A 116 -25.43 -27.82 21.78
CA MET A 116 -25.32 -26.47 21.19
C MET A 116 -24.46 -25.53 22.06
N GLN A 117 -24.70 -25.49 23.37
CA GLN A 117 -23.87 -24.72 24.32
C GLN A 117 -22.40 -25.16 24.26
N THR A 118 -22.13 -26.47 24.21
CA THR A 118 -20.77 -27.03 24.11
C THR A 118 -20.09 -26.61 22.80
N VAL A 119 -20.80 -26.59 21.67
CA VAL A 119 -20.24 -26.14 20.40
C VAL A 119 -19.93 -24.63 20.45
N VAL A 120 -20.86 -23.80 20.95
CA VAL A 120 -20.65 -22.36 21.08
C VAL A 120 -19.46 -22.04 22.00
N SER A 121 -19.38 -22.64 23.18
CA SER A 121 -18.24 -22.44 24.10
C SER A 121 -16.91 -22.95 23.53
N SER A 122 -16.93 -23.96 22.66
CA SER A 122 -15.74 -24.44 21.94
C SER A 122 -15.29 -23.51 20.80
N THR A 123 -16.16 -22.62 20.31
CA THR A 123 -15.81 -21.63 19.28
C THR A 123 -15.35 -20.28 19.82
N ARG A 124 -15.73 -19.93 21.05
CA ARG A 124 -15.32 -18.68 21.71
C ARG A 124 -13.95 -18.80 22.36
N TYR A 125 -13.19 -17.72 22.37
CA TYR A 125 -11.93 -17.62 23.11
C TYR A 125 -12.14 -17.85 24.62
N GLU A 126 -11.33 -18.72 25.23
CA GLU A 126 -11.35 -19.01 26.67
C GLU A 126 -9.94 -18.83 27.26
N GLU A 127 -9.80 -17.89 28.22
CA GLU A 127 -8.51 -17.60 28.86
C GLU A 127 -7.95 -18.84 29.58
N GLY A 128 -6.70 -19.20 29.26
CA GLY A 128 -6.01 -20.35 29.84
C GLY A 128 -6.27 -21.68 29.12
N ARG A 129 -7.30 -21.77 28.26
CA ARG A 129 -7.46 -22.82 27.25
C ARG A 129 -6.75 -22.42 25.97
N ASP A 130 -7.05 -21.21 25.50
CA ASP A 130 -6.54 -20.67 24.24
C ASP A 130 -5.45 -19.63 24.50
N LEU A 131 -4.45 -19.56 23.62
CA LEU A 131 -3.50 -18.45 23.62
C LEU A 131 -4.07 -17.34 22.73
N PRO A 132 -4.00 -16.06 23.14
CA PRO A 132 -4.51 -14.96 22.32
C PRO A 132 -3.65 -14.76 21.05
N ASN A 133 -2.41 -15.25 21.06
CA ASN A 133 -1.43 -15.10 19.98
C ASN A 133 -0.53 -16.33 19.86
N ILE A 134 0.03 -16.54 18.66
CA ILE A 134 0.96 -17.63 18.36
C ILE A 134 2.37 -17.21 18.84
N PRO A 135 2.97 -17.90 19.83
CA PRO A 135 4.27 -17.51 20.36
C PRO A 135 5.41 -17.88 19.40
N LEU A 136 6.21 -16.88 19.01
CA LEU A 136 7.41 -17.07 18.21
C LEU A 136 8.58 -17.62 19.05
N ASN A 137 9.49 -18.36 18.41
CA ASN A 137 10.71 -18.85 19.07
C ASN A 137 11.75 -17.73 19.24
N THR A 138 11.56 -16.90 20.26
CA THR A 138 12.44 -15.77 20.62
C THR A 138 13.85 -16.19 21.09
N ALA A 139 14.10 -17.48 21.32
CA ALA A 139 15.42 -18.03 21.62
C ALA A 139 16.23 -18.39 20.37
N SER A 140 15.67 -18.26 19.16
CA SER A 140 16.39 -18.51 17.91
C SER A 140 17.49 -17.46 17.69
N PRO A 141 18.75 -17.87 17.41
CA PRO A 141 19.80 -16.91 17.04
C PRO A 141 19.55 -16.24 15.68
N GLU A 142 18.68 -16.82 14.85
CA GLU A 142 18.32 -16.32 13.52
C GLU A 142 17.00 -15.52 13.53
N TYR A 143 16.43 -15.20 14.70
CA TYR A 143 15.08 -14.62 14.84
C TYR A 143 14.81 -13.44 13.88
N ASN A 144 15.74 -12.48 13.75
CA ASN A 144 15.61 -11.33 12.85
C ASN A 144 16.47 -11.43 11.57
N ALA A 145 17.05 -12.60 11.25
CA ALA A 145 18.07 -12.73 10.21
C ALA A 145 17.60 -12.31 8.81
N TRP A 146 16.30 -12.47 8.51
CA TRP A 146 15.68 -12.14 7.22
C TRP A 146 15.76 -10.66 6.83
N ARG A 147 15.77 -9.74 7.81
CA ARG A 147 15.87 -8.27 7.59
C ARG A 147 17.23 -7.66 7.93
N ILE A 148 18.27 -8.48 8.11
CA ILE A 148 19.61 -7.95 8.37
C ILE A 148 20.19 -7.41 7.06
N GLN A 149 20.32 -6.08 6.97
CA GLN A 149 21.09 -5.43 5.92
C GLN A 149 22.57 -5.87 6.01
N ARG A 150 23.21 -6.02 4.85
CA ARG A 150 24.64 -6.29 4.75
C ARG A 150 25.43 -5.08 5.28
N PRO A 151 26.48 -5.27 6.11
CA PRO A 151 27.30 -4.14 6.55
C PRO A 151 27.99 -3.44 5.37
N ARG A 152 27.80 -2.13 5.23
CA ARG A 152 28.38 -1.29 4.15
C ARG A 152 29.90 -1.46 3.99
N SER A 153 30.62 -1.76 5.08
CA SER A 153 32.06 -2.07 5.06
C SER A 153 32.44 -3.38 4.33
N MET A 154 31.45 -4.15 3.86
CA MET A 154 31.64 -5.34 3.02
C MET A 154 31.33 -5.08 1.55
N ASP A 155 30.79 -3.92 1.20
CA ASP A 155 30.46 -3.55 -0.18
C ASP A 155 31.65 -2.84 -0.84
N PRO A 156 31.71 -2.78 -2.19
CA PRO A 156 32.71 -1.98 -2.88
C PRO A 156 32.59 -0.50 -2.51
N GLU A 157 33.72 0.17 -2.27
CA GLU A 157 33.75 1.61 -2.05
C GLU A 157 33.18 2.35 -3.28
N ARG A 158 32.20 3.22 -3.05
CA ARG A 158 31.62 4.15 -4.01
C ARG A 158 31.08 5.37 -3.27
N GLU A 159 30.90 6.47 -3.99
CA GLU A 159 30.10 7.59 -3.47
C GLU A 159 28.61 7.18 -3.37
N PRO A 160 27.84 7.76 -2.44
CA PRO A 160 26.39 7.64 -2.42
C PRO A 160 25.74 8.22 -3.69
N GLY A 161 24.64 7.63 -4.11
CA GLY A 161 23.84 8.09 -5.25
C GLY A 161 23.28 6.95 -6.11
N PRO A 162 22.39 7.25 -7.07
CA PRO A 162 21.81 6.27 -7.97
C PRO A 162 22.83 5.60 -8.91
N ILE A 163 22.57 4.36 -9.29
CA ILE A 163 23.50 3.51 -10.05
C ILE A 163 22.88 3.10 -11.38
N ASP A 164 23.46 3.56 -12.48
CA ASP A 164 23.14 3.07 -13.82
C ASP A 164 23.66 1.65 -14.04
N LEU A 165 22.74 0.69 -14.20
CA LEU A 165 23.09 -0.73 -14.39
C LEU A 165 23.36 -1.10 -15.86
N GLY A 166 23.16 -0.18 -16.80
CA GLY A 166 23.19 -0.44 -18.24
C GLY A 166 24.52 -0.18 -18.93
N ARG A 167 25.00 -1.16 -19.72
CA ARG A 167 26.22 -1.01 -20.54
C ARG A 167 26.06 -0.06 -21.73
N TYR A 168 24.85 0.12 -22.25
CA TYR A 168 24.59 0.83 -23.51
C TYR A 168 23.69 2.05 -23.26
N ASN A 169 24.24 3.08 -22.61
CA ASN A 169 23.50 4.29 -22.20
C ASN A 169 22.22 3.95 -21.41
N GLY A 170 22.39 3.41 -20.20
CA GLY A 170 21.30 2.87 -19.37
C GLY A 170 20.70 1.54 -19.84
N ARG A 171 20.99 1.06 -21.06
CA ARG A 171 20.40 -0.19 -21.61
C ARG A 171 21.26 -1.44 -21.48
N GLY A 172 20.61 -2.60 -21.49
CA GLY A 172 21.26 -3.91 -21.52
C GLY A 172 21.88 -4.36 -20.19
N GLY A 173 21.47 -3.74 -19.09
CA GLY A 173 21.76 -4.18 -17.72
C GLY A 173 20.72 -5.19 -17.20
N PRO A 174 20.84 -5.62 -15.93
CA PRO A 174 19.75 -6.20 -15.15
C PRO A 174 18.46 -5.35 -15.23
N PRO A 175 17.27 -5.97 -15.21
CA PRO A 175 16.00 -5.25 -15.25
C PRO A 175 15.70 -4.57 -13.90
N THR A 176 15.39 -3.28 -13.95
CA THR A 176 14.83 -2.45 -12.87
C THR A 176 13.42 -1.98 -13.26
N PHE A 177 12.64 -1.46 -12.32
CA PHE A 177 11.34 -0.84 -12.59
C PHE A 177 11.53 0.27 -13.65
N GLY A 178 10.79 0.19 -14.76
CA GLY A 178 10.90 1.13 -15.90
C GLY A 178 12.25 1.16 -16.63
N GLY A 179 13.28 0.47 -16.14
CA GLY A 179 14.68 0.67 -16.55
C GLY A 179 15.36 1.87 -15.87
N PHE A 180 14.82 2.36 -14.74
CA PHE A 180 15.41 3.47 -13.97
C PHE A 180 16.70 3.04 -13.22
N PRO A 181 17.56 4.00 -12.81
CA PRO A 181 18.72 3.73 -11.97
C PRO A 181 18.37 3.01 -10.65
N LEU A 182 19.34 2.29 -10.09
CA LEU A 182 19.19 1.58 -8.81
C LEU A 182 19.71 2.44 -7.65
N ALA A 183 18.92 2.62 -6.60
CA ALA A 183 19.38 3.10 -5.29
C ALA A 183 19.33 1.94 -4.27
N LEU A 184 20.22 1.94 -3.28
CA LEU A 184 20.39 0.82 -2.33
C LEU A 184 20.31 1.22 -0.86
N THR A 185 20.51 2.50 -0.53
CA THR A 185 20.38 3.03 0.84
C THR A 185 19.80 4.45 0.85
N GLN A 186 19.36 4.91 2.02
CA GLN A 186 18.81 6.25 2.21
C GLN A 186 19.80 7.35 1.75
N GLU A 187 21.11 7.16 1.96
CA GLU A 187 22.11 8.13 1.48
C GLU A 187 22.22 8.18 -0.05
N ASP A 188 21.80 7.13 -0.78
CA ASP A 188 21.70 7.18 -2.24
C ASP A 188 20.51 8.01 -2.71
N LEU A 189 19.41 8.01 -1.94
CA LEU A 189 18.23 8.82 -2.20
C LEU A 189 18.53 10.31 -1.94
N GLU A 190 19.18 10.60 -0.80
CA GLU A 190 19.60 11.96 -0.42
C GLU A 190 20.63 12.53 -1.40
N ALA A 191 21.69 11.78 -1.73
CA ALA A 191 22.74 12.26 -2.62
C ALA A 191 22.32 12.31 -4.10
N GLY A 192 21.29 11.56 -4.47
CA GLY A 192 20.67 11.60 -5.80
C GLY A 192 19.59 12.65 -5.98
N GLU A 193 19.25 13.42 -4.94
CA GLU A 193 18.10 14.35 -4.92
C GLU A 193 16.83 13.68 -5.48
N VAL A 194 16.55 12.45 -5.02
CA VAL A 194 15.53 11.57 -5.60
C VAL A 194 14.12 12.07 -5.31
N ASP A 195 13.35 12.31 -6.38
CA ASP A 195 11.94 12.69 -6.30
C ASP A 195 11.02 11.49 -6.06
N VAL A 196 11.37 10.33 -6.65
CA VAL A 196 10.53 9.13 -6.63
C VAL A 196 11.36 7.87 -6.44
N ALA A 197 11.05 7.09 -5.40
CA ALA A 197 11.63 5.77 -5.19
C ALA A 197 10.56 4.68 -5.37
N ILE A 198 10.74 3.84 -6.39
CA ILE A 198 9.87 2.68 -6.66
C ILE A 198 10.42 1.48 -5.89
N VAL A 199 9.65 0.97 -4.93
CA VAL A 199 10.05 -0.14 -4.05
C VAL A 199 9.06 -1.29 -4.15
N GLY A 200 9.56 -2.53 -4.24
CA GLY A 200 8.71 -3.71 -4.22
C GLY A 200 8.41 -4.19 -2.80
N ALA A 201 7.18 -4.60 -2.53
CA ALA A 201 6.77 -5.19 -1.25
C ALA A 201 6.03 -6.51 -1.50
N PRO A 202 6.74 -7.65 -1.70
CA PRO A 202 6.11 -8.91 -2.15
C PRO A 202 5.42 -9.69 -1.01
N LEU A 203 4.59 -9.03 -0.20
CA LEU A 203 3.82 -9.63 0.90
C LEU A 203 2.49 -10.22 0.40
N ASN A 204 2.36 -11.55 0.31
CA ASN A 204 1.16 -12.20 -0.24
C ASN A 204 0.45 -13.17 0.74
N MET A 205 0.62 -12.99 2.04
CA MET A 205 0.10 -13.89 3.09
C MET A 205 -1.13 -13.37 3.84
N GLY A 206 -1.58 -12.13 3.58
CA GLY A 206 -2.78 -11.53 4.17
C GLY A 206 -4.09 -11.95 3.49
N SER A 207 -4.05 -12.49 2.28
CA SER A 207 -5.26 -12.80 1.48
C SER A 207 -5.93 -14.15 1.78
N GLY A 208 -5.16 -15.20 2.10
CA GLY A 208 -5.67 -16.55 2.39
C GLY A 208 -6.39 -17.30 1.26
N TRP A 209 -6.58 -16.72 0.05
CA TRP A 209 -7.28 -17.37 -1.06
C TRP A 209 -6.41 -17.68 -2.29
N ARG A 210 -6.30 -16.74 -3.23
CA ARG A 210 -5.48 -16.87 -4.45
C ARG A 210 -4.23 -16.01 -4.46
N ASP A 211 -4.10 -15.13 -3.48
CA ASP A 211 -2.96 -14.26 -3.21
C ASP A 211 -2.51 -13.33 -4.35
N SER A 212 -1.58 -12.44 -4.00
CA SER A 212 -1.02 -11.36 -4.82
C SER A 212 0.34 -11.72 -5.43
N GLY A 213 0.68 -13.01 -5.50
CA GLY A 213 1.81 -13.56 -6.24
C GLY A 213 3.20 -13.03 -5.83
N ALA A 214 3.96 -13.81 -5.07
CA ALA A 214 5.33 -13.51 -4.63
C ALA A 214 6.40 -13.25 -5.74
N GLN A 215 6.01 -13.15 -7.03
CA GLN A 215 6.85 -12.74 -8.16
C GLN A 215 6.40 -11.43 -8.83
N ALA A 216 5.34 -10.78 -8.33
CA ALA A 216 4.78 -9.55 -8.90
C ALA A 216 5.83 -8.44 -9.13
N THR A 217 6.71 -8.23 -8.16
CA THR A 217 7.80 -7.24 -8.23
C THR A 217 8.79 -7.56 -9.35
N THR A 218 9.23 -8.83 -9.44
CA THR A 218 10.13 -9.32 -10.50
C THR A 218 9.50 -9.17 -11.89
N ASP A 219 8.25 -9.58 -12.07
CA ASP A 219 7.58 -9.52 -13.37
C ASP A 219 7.29 -8.08 -13.80
N MET A 220 6.99 -7.18 -12.86
CA MET A 220 6.89 -5.74 -13.12
C MET A 220 8.23 -5.11 -13.56
N ARG A 221 9.39 -5.59 -13.08
CA ARG A 221 10.71 -5.18 -13.61
C ARG A 221 11.00 -5.78 -15.00
N VAL A 222 10.74 -7.08 -15.19
CA VAL A 222 11.12 -7.82 -16.40
C VAL A 222 10.22 -7.47 -17.59
N LEU A 223 8.91 -7.40 -17.36
CA LEU A 223 7.91 -7.27 -18.41
C LEU A 223 7.30 -5.85 -18.46
N GLY A 224 7.19 -5.18 -17.31
CA GLY A 224 6.66 -3.82 -17.12
C GLY A 224 7.49 -2.68 -17.74
N ARG A 225 8.13 -2.90 -18.89
CA ARG A 225 8.80 -1.89 -19.71
C ARG A 225 7.93 -0.67 -20.03
N ALA A 226 6.60 -0.81 -19.94
CA ALA A 226 5.65 0.28 -20.10
C ALA A 226 5.68 1.33 -18.97
N LEU A 227 6.34 1.10 -17.83
CA LEU A 227 6.56 2.12 -16.79
C LEU A 227 7.31 3.36 -17.32
N GLY A 228 8.30 3.15 -18.20
CA GLY A 228 9.22 4.19 -18.65
C GLY A 228 8.85 4.89 -19.96
N GLY A 229 9.63 5.93 -20.28
CA GLY A 229 9.58 6.65 -21.56
C GLY A 229 8.37 7.59 -21.72
N MET A 230 8.35 8.29 -22.85
CA MET A 230 7.34 9.29 -23.23
C MET A 230 5.88 8.82 -23.08
N ASP A 231 5.02 9.61 -22.44
CA ASP A 231 3.56 9.51 -22.59
C ASP A 231 3.10 10.20 -23.87
N GLN A 232 2.36 9.49 -24.72
CA GLN A 232 2.03 10.00 -26.04
C GLN A 232 0.98 11.12 -26.03
N TYR A 233 0.17 11.23 -24.98
CA TYR A 233 -0.93 12.19 -24.89
C TYR A 233 -0.47 13.53 -24.31
N THR A 234 0.47 13.50 -23.37
CA THR A 234 0.98 14.69 -22.67
C THR A 234 2.35 15.13 -23.15
N GLN A 235 3.05 14.28 -23.92
CA GLN A 235 4.43 14.51 -24.40
C GLN A 235 5.44 14.76 -23.25
N ILE A 236 5.15 14.21 -22.06
CA ILE A 236 6.07 14.18 -20.92
C ILE A 236 6.74 12.80 -20.85
N ASN A 237 8.07 12.80 -20.64
CA ASN A 237 8.81 11.62 -20.22
C ASN A 237 9.14 11.77 -18.72
N PRO A 238 8.54 10.99 -17.81
CA PRO A 238 8.71 11.22 -16.37
C PRO A 238 10.17 11.19 -15.92
N GLY A 239 10.98 10.27 -16.45
CA GLY A 239 12.42 10.18 -16.17
C GLY A 239 13.32 11.18 -16.90
N SER A 240 12.74 12.23 -17.50
CA SER A 240 13.45 13.45 -17.92
C SER A 240 13.09 14.66 -17.06
N VAL A 241 12.07 14.56 -16.20
CA VAL A 241 11.59 15.63 -15.31
C VAL A 241 11.90 15.30 -13.85
N LEU A 242 11.85 14.01 -13.48
CA LEU A 242 11.98 13.53 -12.12
C LEU A 242 13.20 12.59 -11.98
N ASN A 243 13.92 12.71 -10.88
CA ASN A 243 14.91 11.76 -10.40
C ASN A 243 14.21 10.51 -9.85
N ILE A 244 13.94 9.54 -10.72
CA ILE A 244 13.25 8.29 -10.39
C ILE A 244 14.27 7.15 -10.21
N VAL A 245 14.13 6.35 -9.14
CA VAL A 245 14.97 5.16 -8.89
C VAL A 245 14.14 3.90 -8.59
N ASP A 246 14.74 2.74 -8.86
CA ASP A 246 14.35 1.45 -8.29
C ASP A 246 15.08 1.29 -6.94
N TYR A 247 14.34 1.09 -5.85
CA TYR A 247 14.87 0.92 -4.49
C TYR A 247 14.88 -0.54 -4.04
N GLY A 248 14.82 -1.49 -4.97
CA GLY A 248 14.82 -2.92 -4.69
C GLY A 248 13.48 -3.41 -4.12
N ASP A 249 13.53 -4.53 -3.40
CA ASP A 249 12.38 -5.11 -2.71
C ASP A 249 12.63 -5.11 -1.20
N VAL A 250 11.60 -4.78 -0.42
CA VAL A 250 11.59 -4.95 1.03
C VAL A 250 11.73 -6.45 1.35
N ALA A 251 12.59 -6.79 2.31
CA ALA A 251 12.72 -8.16 2.76
C ALA A 251 11.45 -8.62 3.50
N MET A 252 10.94 -9.82 3.22
CA MET A 252 9.73 -10.36 3.85
C MET A 252 10.07 -11.51 4.82
N ASP A 253 9.33 -11.60 5.93
CA ASP A 253 9.27 -12.82 6.74
C ASP A 253 8.16 -13.71 6.19
N ASN A 254 8.52 -14.64 5.29
CA ASN A 254 7.60 -15.52 4.56
C ASN A 254 6.78 -16.52 5.42
N ASN A 255 6.63 -16.27 6.72
CA ASN A 255 5.68 -16.95 7.61
C ASN A 255 4.98 -15.98 8.60
N SER A 256 5.14 -14.66 8.45
CA SER A 256 4.52 -13.66 9.32
C SER A 256 4.24 -12.35 8.57
N THR A 257 2.98 -12.15 8.22
CA THR A 257 2.44 -10.90 7.69
C THR A 257 2.70 -9.75 8.66
N GLU A 258 2.51 -9.99 9.95
CA GLU A 258 2.64 -9.00 11.03
C GLU A 258 4.06 -8.41 11.10
N ARG A 259 5.08 -9.25 11.00
CA ARG A 259 6.49 -8.83 11.02
C ARG A 259 6.93 -8.20 9.71
N SER A 260 6.36 -8.66 8.60
CA SER A 260 6.64 -8.11 7.26
C SER A 260 6.08 -6.68 7.14
N MET A 261 4.83 -6.45 7.55
CA MET A 261 4.22 -5.11 7.57
C MET A 261 5.02 -4.10 8.40
N GLN A 262 5.56 -4.52 9.55
CA GLN A 262 6.42 -3.65 10.37
C GLN A 262 7.66 -3.18 9.60
N HIS A 263 8.31 -4.09 8.87
CA HIS A 263 9.49 -3.75 8.09
C HIS A 263 9.14 -2.94 6.82
N VAL A 264 7.97 -3.17 6.21
CA VAL A 264 7.43 -2.29 5.15
C VAL A 264 7.26 -0.87 5.69
N ARG A 265 6.63 -0.68 6.87
CA ARG A 265 6.48 0.64 7.49
C ARG A 265 7.84 1.30 7.73
N GLU A 266 8.83 0.54 8.20
CA GLU A 266 10.21 1.03 8.39
C GLU A 266 10.80 1.56 7.07
N ILE A 267 10.69 0.83 5.94
CA ILE A 267 11.25 1.24 4.64
C ILE A 267 10.45 2.34 3.94
N VAL A 268 9.12 2.30 3.95
CA VAL A 268 8.28 3.38 3.36
C VAL A 268 8.52 4.70 4.09
N ARG A 269 8.72 4.63 5.41
CA ARG A 269 9.13 5.77 6.22
C ARG A 269 10.53 6.28 5.87
N GLU A 270 11.52 5.38 5.73
CA GLU A 270 12.89 5.73 5.34
C GLU A 270 12.94 6.54 4.04
N ILE A 271 12.14 6.14 3.04
CA ILE A 271 11.97 6.88 1.78
C ILE A 271 11.28 8.23 2.03
N ALA A 272 10.12 8.24 2.69
CA ALA A 272 9.34 9.46 2.88
C ALA A 272 10.05 10.52 3.75
N GLU A 273 10.99 10.11 4.61
CA GLU A 273 11.82 11.03 5.42
C GLU A 273 12.87 11.79 4.59
N THR A 274 13.28 11.32 3.41
CA THR A 274 14.17 12.09 2.50
C THR A 274 13.41 13.19 1.74
N GLY A 275 12.08 13.06 1.63
CA GLY A 275 11.23 13.90 0.79
C GLY A 275 10.79 13.23 -0.51
N ALA A 276 11.40 12.11 -0.89
CA ALA A 276 10.99 11.31 -2.05
C ALA A 276 9.57 10.75 -1.90
N VAL A 277 8.88 10.57 -3.03
CA VAL A 277 7.58 9.89 -3.11
C VAL A 277 7.81 8.37 -3.20
N PRO A 278 7.47 7.57 -2.17
CA PRO A 278 7.46 6.12 -2.28
C PRO A 278 6.32 5.65 -3.19
N ILE A 279 6.69 4.90 -4.23
CA ILE A 279 5.79 4.11 -5.08
C ILE A 279 5.98 2.64 -4.71
N ILE A 280 5.01 2.05 -4.01
CA ILE A 280 5.08 0.67 -3.51
C ILE A 280 4.42 -0.28 -4.52
N ILE A 281 5.08 -1.37 -4.91
CA ILE A 281 4.61 -2.31 -5.93
C ILE A 281 4.49 -3.74 -5.38
N GLY A 282 3.36 -4.38 -5.64
CA GLY A 282 3.10 -5.79 -5.34
C GLY A 282 2.59 -6.02 -3.92
N GLY A 283 2.39 -7.30 -3.60
CA GLY A 283 1.79 -7.73 -2.34
C GLY A 283 0.27 -7.54 -2.30
N ASP A 284 -0.36 -8.08 -1.25
CA ASP A 284 -1.81 -8.02 -1.02
C ASP A 284 -2.18 -6.76 -0.24
N HIS A 285 -3.48 -6.43 -0.19
CA HIS A 285 -3.95 -5.16 0.37
C HIS A 285 -3.62 -4.96 1.86
N SER A 286 -3.11 -5.97 2.58
CA SER A 286 -2.59 -5.77 3.94
C SER A 286 -1.47 -4.73 4.01
N LEU A 287 -0.83 -4.41 2.89
CA LEU A 287 0.18 -3.35 2.75
C LEU A 287 -0.34 -1.91 2.89
N GLU A 288 -1.62 -1.63 2.68
CA GLU A 288 -2.14 -0.26 2.84
C GLU A 288 -1.94 0.22 4.29
N TYR A 289 -2.13 -0.66 5.29
CA TYR A 289 -1.91 -0.32 6.69
C TYR A 289 -0.48 0.20 6.98
N PRO A 290 0.62 -0.53 6.71
CA PRO A 290 1.97 -0.03 6.97
C PRO A 290 2.36 1.14 6.05
N ASN A 291 1.84 1.20 4.82
CA ASN A 291 2.10 2.31 3.90
C ASN A 291 1.51 3.62 4.45
N VAL A 292 0.21 3.65 4.72
CA VAL A 292 -0.48 4.84 5.26
C VAL A 292 0.07 5.22 6.64
N ALA A 293 0.34 4.24 7.51
CA ALA A 293 0.85 4.52 8.86
C ALA A 293 2.31 5.05 8.85
N ALA A 294 3.15 4.65 7.89
CA ALA A 294 4.47 5.27 7.68
C ALA A 294 4.34 6.75 7.27
N LEU A 295 3.43 7.07 6.35
CA LEU A 295 3.20 8.45 5.91
C LEU A 295 2.59 9.29 7.04
N ALA A 296 1.76 8.70 7.89
CA ALA A 296 1.22 9.32 9.10
C ALA A 296 2.31 9.59 10.16
N ASP A 297 3.37 8.77 10.26
CA ASP A 297 4.54 9.05 11.11
C ASP A 297 5.31 10.28 10.62
N VAL A 298 5.64 10.34 9.34
CA VAL A 298 6.49 11.39 8.75
C VAL A 298 5.74 12.72 8.61
N HIS A 299 4.48 12.66 8.22
CA HIS A 299 3.69 13.84 7.90
C HIS A 299 2.62 14.18 8.95
N GLY A 300 2.33 13.29 9.90
CA GLY A 300 1.29 13.51 10.91
C GLY A 300 -0.11 13.25 10.34
N LYS A 301 -0.82 12.30 10.97
CA LYS A 301 -2.16 11.83 10.59
C LYS A 301 -3.19 12.88 10.14
N GLU A 302 -3.26 14.05 10.80
CA GLU A 302 -4.21 15.13 10.46
C GLU A 302 -3.94 15.80 9.10
N ARG A 303 -2.79 15.50 8.47
CA ARG A 303 -2.35 16.03 7.18
C ARG A 303 -2.35 14.99 6.06
N VAL A 304 -2.63 13.71 6.35
CA VAL A 304 -2.69 12.64 5.35
C VAL A 304 -4.14 12.39 4.96
N SER A 305 -4.39 12.25 3.65
CA SER A 305 -5.63 11.74 3.09
C SER A 305 -5.33 10.52 2.25
N VAL A 306 -6.25 9.56 2.21
CA VAL A 306 -6.13 8.32 1.44
C VAL A 306 -7.21 8.29 0.37
N ILE A 307 -6.82 8.01 -0.87
CA ILE A 307 -7.72 7.64 -1.96
C ILE A 307 -7.48 6.17 -2.26
N HIS A 308 -8.49 5.35 -1.97
CA HIS A 308 -8.43 3.89 -2.11
C HIS A 308 -9.29 3.45 -3.30
N PHE A 309 -8.64 2.92 -4.34
CA PHE A 309 -9.29 2.40 -5.55
C PHE A 309 -9.40 0.87 -5.46
N ASP A 310 -10.63 0.35 -5.29
CA ASP A 310 -10.87 -1.06 -4.97
C ASP A 310 -12.33 -1.47 -5.30
N SER A 311 -12.57 -2.75 -5.55
CA SER A 311 -13.90 -3.34 -5.63
C SER A 311 -14.49 -3.75 -4.27
N HIS A 312 -13.62 -3.99 -3.27
CA HIS A 312 -13.89 -4.27 -1.87
C HIS A 312 -13.80 -3.00 -1.02
N TYR A 313 -14.21 -3.12 0.26
CA TYR A 313 -14.20 -1.99 1.18
C TYR A 313 -13.15 -2.11 2.30
N ASP A 314 -12.55 -3.30 2.46
CA ASP A 314 -11.40 -3.66 3.29
C ASP A 314 -11.39 -3.15 4.74
N ALA A 315 -12.60 -2.90 5.24
CA ALA A 315 -12.89 -2.59 6.63
C ALA A 315 -13.67 -3.71 7.32
N TRP A 316 -13.46 -4.99 6.94
CA TRP A 316 -14.12 -6.11 7.62
C TRP A 316 -13.72 -6.15 9.10
N TRP A 317 -14.73 -6.20 9.97
CA TRP A 317 -14.58 -6.21 11.43
C TRP A 317 -14.94 -7.59 12.01
N GLY A 318 -14.68 -7.80 13.31
CA GLY A 318 -15.05 -9.03 14.03
C GLY A 318 -14.29 -10.31 13.61
N SER A 319 -13.39 -10.24 12.62
CA SER A 319 -12.52 -11.35 12.21
C SER A 319 -11.50 -11.71 13.32
N THR A 320 -11.26 -13.01 13.52
CA THR A 320 -10.15 -13.51 14.34
C THR A 320 -8.79 -13.01 13.84
N HIS A 321 -8.67 -12.71 12.55
CA HIS A 321 -7.46 -12.21 11.91
C HIS A 321 -7.70 -10.80 11.36
N LEU A 322 -7.32 -9.78 12.14
CA LEU A 322 -7.33 -8.38 11.70
C LEU A 322 -6.11 -8.00 10.85
N ILE A 323 -5.10 -8.88 10.79
CA ILE A 323 -3.93 -8.72 9.92
C ILE A 323 -4.15 -9.60 8.69
N SER A 324 -4.95 -9.06 7.77
CA SER A 324 -5.34 -9.66 6.50
C SER A 324 -5.57 -8.55 5.47
N HIS A 325 -5.74 -8.92 4.20
CA HIS A 325 -5.99 -7.94 3.15
C HIS A 325 -7.36 -7.25 3.28
N GLY A 326 -8.37 -7.91 3.86
CA GLY A 326 -9.72 -7.35 4.01
C GLY A 326 -9.97 -6.50 5.26
N ALA A 327 -8.95 -6.23 6.09
CA ALA A 327 -9.08 -5.43 7.31
C ALA A 327 -8.13 -4.21 7.49
N PRO A 328 -7.27 -3.78 6.52
CA PRO A 328 -6.35 -2.65 6.72
C PRO A 328 -7.10 -1.35 7.01
N VAL A 329 -8.22 -1.09 6.33
CA VAL A 329 -9.02 0.14 6.46
C VAL A 329 -9.63 0.24 7.85
N TYR A 330 -10.23 -0.86 8.35
CA TYR A 330 -10.76 -0.92 9.71
C TYR A 330 -9.68 -0.61 10.75
N ARG A 331 -8.49 -1.21 10.60
CA ARG A 331 -7.35 -0.96 11.50
C ARG A 331 -6.81 0.45 11.42
N LEU A 332 -6.62 1.00 10.22
CA LEU A 332 -6.14 2.37 10.00
C LEU A 332 -7.03 3.41 10.69
N LEU A 333 -8.33 3.22 10.61
CA LEU A 333 -9.34 4.08 11.22
C LEU A 333 -9.45 3.87 12.74
N ASN A 334 -9.53 2.61 13.22
CA ASN A 334 -9.69 2.30 14.64
C ASN A 334 -8.44 2.64 15.47
N GLU A 335 -7.24 2.46 14.91
CA GLU A 335 -5.98 2.85 15.56
C GLU A 335 -5.66 4.34 15.36
N GLY A 336 -6.41 5.03 14.50
CA GLY A 336 -6.35 6.48 14.32
C GLY A 336 -5.10 6.97 13.59
N HIS A 337 -4.63 6.21 12.59
CA HIS A 337 -3.55 6.61 11.67
C HIS A 337 -4.06 7.57 10.57
N VAL A 338 -5.34 7.45 10.21
CA VAL A 338 -6.07 8.34 9.29
C VAL A 338 -7.46 8.62 9.88
N ARG A 339 -8.08 9.75 9.54
CA ARG A 339 -9.45 10.07 9.96
C ARG A 339 -10.42 9.64 8.87
N GLY A 340 -11.63 9.19 9.24
CA GLY A 340 -12.66 8.79 8.27
C GLY A 340 -12.96 9.89 7.24
N ALA A 341 -13.12 11.14 7.68
CA ALA A 341 -13.31 12.30 6.81
C ALA A 341 -12.21 12.53 5.75
N ASP A 342 -11.04 11.93 5.93
CA ASP A 342 -9.87 12.07 5.06
C ASP A 342 -9.62 10.79 4.22
N TYR A 343 -10.51 9.80 4.33
CA TYR A 343 -10.44 8.53 3.62
C TYR A 343 -11.56 8.46 2.57
N ILE A 344 -11.19 8.27 1.31
CA ILE A 344 -12.07 8.29 0.15
C ILE A 344 -11.91 6.98 -0.63
N GLN A 345 -12.96 6.17 -0.69
CA GLN A 345 -12.94 4.87 -1.36
C GLN A 345 -13.73 4.91 -2.69
N VAL A 346 -13.22 4.30 -3.75
CA VAL A 346 -13.80 4.38 -5.10
C VAL A 346 -13.78 3.02 -5.78
N GLY A 347 -14.94 2.57 -6.27
CA GLY A 347 -15.07 1.34 -7.08
C GLY A 347 -15.92 0.23 -6.46
N LEU A 348 -16.42 0.43 -5.23
CA LEU A 348 -17.17 -0.55 -4.43
C LEU A 348 -18.27 -1.24 -5.22
N ARG A 349 -18.17 -2.58 -5.33
CA ARG A 349 -19.15 -3.43 -6.03
C ARG A 349 -19.12 -4.92 -5.62
N SER A 350 -18.32 -5.31 -4.64
CA SER A 350 -18.23 -6.68 -4.14
C SER A 350 -19.40 -7.04 -3.18
N SER A 351 -19.24 -8.09 -2.37
CA SER A 351 -20.26 -8.61 -1.45
C SER A 351 -20.59 -7.73 -0.24
N GLY A 352 -19.84 -6.64 -0.03
CA GLY A 352 -20.11 -5.59 0.95
C GLY A 352 -19.61 -4.24 0.44
N PRO A 353 -19.86 -3.12 1.15
CA PRO A 353 -20.47 -3.05 2.49
C PRO A 353 -21.97 -3.39 2.50
N ASP A 354 -22.49 -3.82 3.65
CA ASP A 354 -23.94 -3.91 3.90
C ASP A 354 -24.52 -2.59 4.43
N GLU A 355 -25.83 -2.55 4.74
CA GLU A 355 -26.49 -1.33 5.23
C GLU A 355 -25.83 -0.78 6.51
N GLU A 356 -25.37 -1.66 7.38
CA GLU A 356 -24.85 -1.34 8.70
C GLU A 356 -23.42 -0.80 8.59
N ALA A 357 -22.58 -1.45 7.79
CA ALA A 357 -21.27 -0.93 7.41
C ALA A 357 -21.39 0.43 6.71
N PHE A 358 -22.36 0.62 5.81
CA PHE A 358 -22.60 1.93 5.18
C PHE A 358 -23.08 3.01 6.16
N LYS A 359 -23.74 2.67 7.28
CA LYS A 359 -24.06 3.62 8.36
C LYS A 359 -22.79 3.98 9.12
N TRP A 360 -22.04 2.98 9.60
CA TRP A 360 -20.76 3.17 10.29
C TRP A 360 -19.77 4.04 9.49
N MET A 361 -19.57 3.73 8.20
CA MET A 361 -18.73 4.53 7.29
C MET A 361 -19.15 6.01 7.29
N ARG A 362 -20.46 6.30 7.22
CA ARG A 362 -20.97 7.68 7.23
C ARG A 362 -20.80 8.36 8.58
N GLU A 363 -20.97 7.64 9.68
CA GLU A 363 -20.84 8.15 11.05
C GLU A 363 -19.42 8.59 11.38
N ILE A 364 -18.42 7.82 10.94
CA ILE A 364 -17.00 8.20 11.05
C ILE A 364 -16.56 9.23 9.99
N GLY A 365 -17.45 9.59 9.06
CA GLY A 365 -17.22 10.57 7.99
C GLY A 365 -16.52 10.03 6.74
N MET A 366 -16.33 8.70 6.63
CA MET A 366 -15.71 8.05 5.46
C MET A 366 -16.48 8.35 4.17
N ARG A 367 -15.73 8.75 3.14
CA ARG A 367 -16.24 9.08 1.81
C ARG A 367 -16.13 7.85 0.94
N PHE A 368 -17.15 7.56 0.15
CA PHE A 368 -17.16 6.40 -0.73
C PHE A 368 -17.96 6.62 -2.01
N HIS A 369 -17.53 5.97 -3.09
CA HIS A 369 -18.17 5.97 -4.39
C HIS A 369 -18.32 4.54 -4.90
N THR A 370 -19.56 4.04 -4.92
CA THR A 370 -19.86 2.71 -5.45
C THR A 370 -19.84 2.74 -6.98
N MET A 371 -19.51 1.61 -7.60
CA MET A 371 -19.46 1.52 -9.06
C MET A 371 -20.80 1.90 -9.72
N ALA A 372 -21.92 1.61 -9.05
CA ALA A 372 -23.26 2.02 -9.48
C ALA A 372 -23.49 3.53 -9.39
N GLU A 373 -22.91 4.23 -8.39
CA GLU A 373 -22.89 5.69 -8.38
C GLU A 373 -22.09 6.22 -9.57
N VAL A 374 -20.95 5.63 -9.88
CA VAL A 374 -20.10 6.14 -10.97
C VAL A 374 -20.66 5.86 -12.35
N GLU A 375 -21.32 4.71 -12.57
CA GLU A 375 -22.11 4.48 -13.80
C GLU A 375 -23.20 5.55 -13.96
N GLN A 376 -23.89 5.92 -12.87
CA GLN A 376 -24.98 6.91 -12.90
C GLN A 376 -24.47 8.34 -13.10
N ARG A 377 -23.33 8.71 -12.52
CA ARG A 377 -22.81 10.09 -12.51
C ARG A 377 -21.75 10.36 -13.59
N GLY A 378 -21.10 9.32 -14.10
CA GLY A 378 -19.93 9.41 -14.97
C GLY A 378 -18.63 9.62 -14.18
N TRP A 379 -17.55 8.99 -14.65
CA TRP A 379 -16.22 9.02 -14.02
C TRP A 379 -15.67 10.44 -13.81
N ASP A 380 -15.80 11.33 -14.80
CA ASP A 380 -15.27 12.69 -14.72
C ASP A 380 -15.87 13.47 -13.51
N ASN A 381 -17.19 13.38 -13.30
CA ASN A 381 -17.86 14.05 -12.17
C ASN A 381 -17.47 13.45 -10.80
N VAL A 382 -17.18 12.15 -10.75
CA VAL A 382 -16.73 11.50 -9.52
C VAL A 382 -15.28 11.86 -9.22
N ILE A 383 -14.42 11.93 -10.23
CA ILE A 383 -13.01 12.29 -10.05
C ILE A 383 -12.82 13.76 -9.72
N ASP A 384 -13.57 14.68 -10.35
CA ASP A 384 -13.60 16.09 -9.95
C ASP A 384 -13.96 16.25 -8.46
N ARG A 385 -14.88 15.41 -7.97
CA ARG A 385 -15.25 15.36 -6.56
C ARG A 385 -14.14 14.78 -5.68
N VAL A 386 -13.55 13.64 -6.06
CA VAL A 386 -12.46 12.98 -5.32
C VAL A 386 -11.23 13.89 -5.22
N VAL A 387 -10.83 14.56 -6.30
CA VAL A 387 -9.74 15.56 -6.31
C VAL A 387 -10.02 16.67 -5.31
N ALA A 388 -11.24 17.22 -5.32
CA ALA A 388 -11.63 18.30 -4.40
C ALA A 388 -11.67 17.84 -2.94
N GLU A 389 -12.24 16.67 -2.66
CA GLU A 389 -12.36 16.09 -1.32
C GLU A 389 -11.00 15.69 -0.73
N ALA A 390 -10.12 15.08 -1.52
CA ALA A 390 -8.79 14.65 -1.08
C ALA A 390 -7.82 15.83 -0.88
N SER A 391 -8.03 16.94 -1.60
CA SER A 391 -7.17 18.13 -1.54
C SER A 391 -7.62 19.18 -0.52
N GLU A 392 -8.71 18.93 0.23
CA GLU A 392 -9.18 19.82 1.29
C GLU A 392 -8.05 20.21 2.25
N GLU A 393 -8.01 21.46 2.68
CA GLU A 393 -7.00 21.99 3.62
C GLU A 393 -5.52 21.82 3.19
N GLY A 394 -5.24 21.44 1.94
CA GLY A 394 -3.88 21.19 1.45
C GLY A 394 -3.28 19.88 1.95
N ARG A 395 -4.12 18.85 2.16
CA ARG A 395 -3.68 17.50 2.55
C ARG A 395 -2.61 16.94 1.61
N LYS A 396 -1.84 16.02 2.17
CA LYS A 396 -0.91 15.16 1.47
C LYS A 396 -1.62 13.84 1.18
N ILE A 397 -1.63 13.41 -0.08
CA ILE A 397 -2.47 12.31 -0.54
C ILE A 397 -1.62 11.05 -0.74
N HIS A 398 -2.01 9.95 -0.11
CA HIS A 398 -1.62 8.61 -0.53
C HIS A 398 -2.72 8.06 -1.44
N ILE A 399 -2.33 7.45 -2.55
CA ILE A 399 -3.24 6.71 -3.42
C ILE A 399 -2.93 5.23 -3.28
N SER A 400 -3.86 4.45 -2.75
CA SER A 400 -3.78 2.99 -2.81
C SER A 400 -4.60 2.48 -3.98
N PHE A 401 -4.00 1.65 -4.83
CA PHE A 401 -4.62 1.15 -6.06
C PHE A 401 -4.62 -0.37 -6.08
N ASP A 402 -5.75 -0.97 -5.69
CA ASP A 402 -6.01 -2.37 -5.96
C ASP A 402 -6.19 -2.56 -7.47
N ILE A 403 -5.50 -3.53 -8.05
CA ILE A 403 -5.69 -3.85 -9.47
C ILE A 403 -7.08 -4.43 -9.76
N ASP A 404 -7.78 -4.97 -8.75
CA ASP A 404 -9.11 -5.57 -8.86
C ASP A 404 -10.25 -4.55 -9.04
N ILE A 405 -10.00 -3.25 -8.86
CA ILE A 405 -10.94 -2.21 -9.29
C ILE A 405 -11.20 -2.28 -10.81
N ILE A 406 -10.20 -2.71 -11.57
CA ILE A 406 -10.27 -2.83 -13.02
C ILE A 406 -11.09 -4.07 -13.38
N ASP A 407 -11.94 -3.98 -14.41
CA ASP A 407 -12.75 -5.11 -14.81
C ASP A 407 -11.88 -6.33 -15.20
N PRO A 408 -12.24 -7.56 -14.80
CA PRO A 408 -11.48 -8.77 -15.12
C PRO A 408 -11.29 -9.06 -16.61
N ALA A 409 -12.03 -8.39 -17.50
CA ALA A 409 -11.77 -8.37 -18.94
C ALA A 409 -10.43 -7.69 -19.33
N PHE A 410 -9.86 -6.88 -18.43
CA PHE A 410 -8.56 -6.21 -18.57
C PHE A 410 -7.55 -6.63 -17.48
N ALA A 411 -8.02 -6.94 -16.27
CA ALA A 411 -7.17 -7.32 -15.13
C ALA A 411 -7.63 -8.65 -14.50
N VAL A 412 -7.21 -9.78 -15.07
CA VAL A 412 -7.60 -11.11 -14.59
C VAL A 412 -6.70 -11.65 -13.48
N ALA A 413 -5.46 -11.14 -13.40
CA ALA A 413 -4.43 -11.60 -12.47
C ALA A 413 -4.50 -10.87 -11.11
N THR A 414 -5.52 -11.22 -10.34
CA THR A 414 -5.70 -10.77 -8.94
C THR A 414 -6.31 -11.89 -8.09
N GLY A 415 -6.11 -11.80 -6.78
CA GLY A 415 -6.78 -12.63 -5.78
C GLY A 415 -8.30 -12.61 -5.94
N THR A 416 -8.92 -11.42 -5.98
CA THR A 416 -10.37 -11.19 -5.76
C THR A 416 -11.11 -10.44 -6.89
N PRO A 417 -10.94 -10.79 -8.17
CA PRO A 417 -11.55 -10.09 -9.31
C PRO A 417 -13.09 -10.03 -9.23
N VAL A 418 -13.63 -8.81 -9.26
CA VAL A 418 -15.08 -8.54 -9.31
C VAL A 418 -15.47 -7.92 -10.64
N SER A 419 -16.45 -8.52 -11.34
CA SER A 419 -16.94 -8.01 -12.63
C SER A 419 -17.67 -6.66 -12.53
N GLY A 420 -17.74 -5.95 -13.65
CA GLY A 420 -18.34 -4.62 -13.74
C GLY A 420 -17.40 -3.53 -13.24
N GLY A 421 -16.08 -3.69 -13.39
CA GLY A 421 -15.07 -2.71 -12.95
C GLY A 421 -14.75 -1.63 -13.97
N ILE A 422 -13.77 -0.77 -13.67
CA ILE A 422 -13.31 0.26 -14.61
C ILE A 422 -12.53 -0.34 -15.78
N ASN A 423 -12.44 0.38 -16.89
CA ASN A 423 -11.54 0.02 -17.98
C ASN A 423 -10.22 0.82 -17.93
N MET A 424 -9.22 0.35 -18.69
CA MET A 424 -7.88 0.95 -18.69
C MET A 424 -7.82 2.43 -19.08
N ARG A 425 -8.75 2.94 -19.90
CA ARG A 425 -8.75 4.37 -20.25
C ARG A 425 -9.20 5.24 -19.08
N GLU A 426 -10.13 4.74 -18.26
CA GLU A 426 -10.51 5.37 -17.00
C GLU A 426 -9.31 5.32 -16.05
N ALA A 427 -8.80 4.13 -15.71
CA ALA A 427 -7.68 3.96 -14.77
C ALA A 427 -6.48 4.88 -15.04
N ILE A 428 -5.97 4.88 -16.29
CA ILE A 428 -4.83 5.72 -16.71
C ILE A 428 -5.17 7.21 -16.60
N THR A 429 -6.38 7.63 -16.99
CA THR A 429 -6.78 9.03 -16.94
C THR A 429 -6.92 9.50 -15.49
N MET A 430 -7.54 8.70 -14.63
CA MET A 430 -7.81 9.05 -13.23
C MET A 430 -6.53 9.20 -12.42
N VAL A 431 -5.63 8.20 -12.48
CA VAL A 431 -4.36 8.25 -11.72
C VAL A 431 -3.47 9.39 -12.21
N ARG A 432 -3.39 9.63 -13.52
CA ARG A 432 -2.63 10.78 -14.06
C ARG A 432 -3.22 12.12 -13.62
N ARG A 433 -4.55 12.28 -13.65
CA ARG A 433 -5.23 13.49 -13.16
C ARG A 433 -4.94 13.74 -11.67
N LEU A 434 -5.10 12.71 -10.84
CA LEU A 434 -4.90 12.83 -9.39
C LEU A 434 -3.49 13.24 -9.03
N CYS A 435 -2.47 12.62 -9.64
CA CYS A 435 -1.07 12.96 -9.39
C CYS A 435 -0.65 14.33 -9.94
N ALA A 436 -1.29 14.82 -11.01
CA ALA A 436 -1.06 16.16 -11.54
C ALA A 436 -1.74 17.25 -10.69
N GLU A 437 -3.05 17.09 -10.45
CA GLU A 437 -3.91 18.10 -9.83
C GLU A 437 -3.67 18.21 -8.32
N SER A 438 -3.29 17.11 -7.67
CA SER A 438 -3.28 16.98 -6.19
C SER A 438 -1.88 16.78 -5.60
N ASN A 439 -1.74 17.01 -4.30
CA ASN A 439 -0.46 16.87 -3.58
C ASN A 439 -0.19 15.40 -3.18
N VAL A 440 0.06 14.56 -4.18
CA VAL A 440 0.36 13.13 -3.96
C VAL A 440 1.76 12.96 -3.39
N ILE A 441 1.84 12.28 -2.25
CA ILE A 441 3.08 11.99 -1.50
C ILE A 441 3.48 10.51 -1.54
N SER A 442 2.60 9.64 -2.02
CA SER A 442 2.84 8.21 -2.15
C SER A 442 1.76 7.56 -3.01
N PHE A 443 2.13 6.48 -3.66
CA PHE A 443 1.23 5.64 -4.44
C PHE A 443 1.55 4.17 -4.15
N ASP A 444 0.56 3.28 -4.13
CA ASP A 444 0.81 1.84 -4.23
C ASP A 444 -0.05 1.13 -5.28
N LEU A 445 0.46 0.00 -5.77
CA LEU A 445 -0.27 -0.92 -6.64
C LEU A 445 -0.14 -2.34 -6.09
N VAL A 446 -1.28 -2.89 -5.65
CA VAL A 446 -1.38 -4.15 -4.91
C VAL A 446 -2.26 -5.18 -5.64
N GLU A 447 -2.36 -6.38 -5.06
CA GLU A 447 -3.13 -7.55 -5.52
C GLU A 447 -2.80 -8.10 -6.93
N LEU A 448 -1.77 -7.58 -7.59
CA LEU A 448 -1.28 -8.10 -8.86
C LEU A 448 -0.63 -9.49 -8.71
N HIS A 449 -1.27 -10.55 -9.21
CA HIS A 449 -0.73 -11.92 -9.24
C HIS A 449 -0.45 -12.41 -10.68
N PRO A 450 0.74 -12.15 -11.26
CA PRO A 450 0.99 -12.40 -12.69
C PRO A 450 0.78 -13.86 -13.15
N ALA A 451 1.03 -14.84 -12.29
CA ALA A 451 0.86 -16.26 -12.62
C ALA A 451 -0.60 -16.67 -12.91
N LEU A 452 -1.58 -15.84 -12.55
CA LEU A 452 -3.00 -16.03 -12.91
C LEU A 452 -3.33 -15.53 -14.32
N ASP A 453 -2.42 -14.80 -14.99
CA ASP A 453 -2.60 -14.28 -16.35
C ASP A 453 -1.51 -14.81 -17.31
N PRO A 454 -1.81 -15.84 -18.12
CA PRO A 454 -0.86 -16.41 -19.08
C PRO A 454 -0.56 -15.49 -20.28
N THR A 455 -1.18 -14.31 -20.36
CA THR A 455 -1.03 -13.35 -21.47
C THR A 455 -0.18 -12.12 -21.12
N TYR A 456 0.20 -11.95 -19.85
CA TYR A 456 0.87 -10.76 -19.32
C TYR A 456 0.03 -9.44 -19.41
N ALA A 457 -1.23 -9.49 -19.86
CA ALA A 457 -2.07 -8.30 -20.02
C ALA A 457 -2.26 -7.51 -18.71
N THR A 458 -2.46 -8.18 -17.59
CA THR A 458 -2.70 -7.56 -16.27
C THR A 458 -1.46 -6.83 -15.74
N THR A 459 -0.28 -7.45 -15.83
CA THR A 459 1.00 -6.80 -15.46
C THR A 459 1.34 -5.65 -16.43
N MET A 460 1.00 -5.77 -17.72
CA MET A 460 1.13 -4.67 -18.68
C MET A 460 0.22 -3.48 -18.33
N ASN A 461 -1.00 -3.78 -17.90
CA ASN A 461 -1.98 -2.80 -17.48
C ASN A 461 -1.56 -2.12 -16.17
N SER A 462 -1.07 -2.88 -15.20
CA SER A 462 -0.46 -2.38 -13.96
C SER A 462 0.71 -1.44 -14.24
N ALA A 463 1.60 -1.82 -15.17
CA ALA A 463 2.69 -0.98 -15.63
C ALA A 463 2.22 0.36 -16.23
N HIS A 464 1.09 0.38 -16.95
CA HIS A 464 0.48 1.61 -17.45
C HIS A 464 -0.18 2.47 -16.35
N VAL A 465 -0.72 1.86 -15.29
CA VAL A 465 -1.23 2.59 -14.12
C VAL A 465 -0.09 3.28 -13.37
N VAL A 466 1.02 2.59 -13.11
CA VAL A 466 2.20 3.19 -12.46
C VAL A 466 2.80 4.30 -13.33
N LYS A 467 2.87 4.11 -14.66
CA LYS A 467 3.26 5.19 -15.57
C LYS A 467 2.32 6.40 -15.51
N ALA A 468 1.01 6.19 -15.34
CA ALA A 468 0.06 7.28 -15.18
C ALA A 468 0.37 8.11 -13.93
N CYS A 469 0.73 7.46 -12.82
CA CYS A 469 1.17 8.12 -11.59
C CYS A 469 2.45 8.96 -11.85
N LEU A 470 3.51 8.33 -12.37
CA LEU A 470 4.77 9.00 -12.70
C LEU A 470 4.57 10.20 -13.65
N THR A 471 3.70 10.06 -14.65
CA THR A 471 3.37 11.13 -15.61
C THR A 471 2.60 12.26 -14.94
N GLY A 472 1.69 11.97 -14.01
CA GLY A 472 0.99 12.99 -13.25
C GLY A 472 1.91 13.77 -12.32
N LEU A 473 2.82 13.09 -11.61
CA LEU A 473 3.83 13.74 -10.77
C LEU A 473 4.74 14.67 -11.61
N ALA A 474 5.22 14.20 -12.77
CA ALA A 474 6.03 15.03 -13.67
C ALA A 474 5.26 16.23 -14.24
N LEU A 475 3.98 16.05 -14.62
CA LEU A 475 3.11 17.17 -15.02
C LEU A 475 2.93 18.21 -13.91
N ARG A 476 2.93 17.77 -12.64
CA ARG A 476 2.80 18.67 -11.50
C ARG A 476 4.04 19.54 -11.31
N GLU A 477 5.23 18.96 -11.48
CA GLU A 477 6.50 19.67 -11.39
C GLU A 477 6.61 20.74 -12.50
N GLU A 478 6.23 20.38 -13.73
CA GLU A 478 6.09 21.29 -14.87
C GLU A 478 4.95 22.33 -14.73
N GLY A 479 4.18 22.30 -13.64
CA GLY A 479 3.03 23.19 -13.42
C GLY A 479 1.83 22.94 -14.36
N LEU A 480 1.84 21.85 -15.13
CA LEU A 480 0.82 21.44 -16.11
C LEU A 480 -0.39 20.75 -15.43
N THR A 481 -0.93 21.40 -14.40
CA THR A 481 -1.96 20.85 -13.50
C THR A 481 -3.41 21.08 -13.97
N SER A 482 -3.63 21.39 -15.25
CA SER A 482 -4.99 21.59 -15.78
C SER A 482 -5.74 20.25 -15.91
N PRO A 483 -7.02 20.15 -15.49
CA PRO A 483 -7.80 18.93 -15.67
C PRO A 483 -7.79 18.43 -17.11
N HIS A 484 -7.55 17.12 -17.28
CA HIS A 484 -7.40 16.47 -18.59
C HIS A 484 -6.36 17.12 -19.53
N TYR A 485 -5.22 17.59 -19.00
CA TYR A 485 -4.12 18.10 -19.82
C TYR A 485 -3.77 17.14 -20.97
N LEU A 486 -3.66 17.70 -22.17
CA LEU A 486 -3.14 17.07 -23.37
C LEU A 486 -2.10 18.02 -23.98
N SER A 487 -1.01 17.47 -24.50
CA SER A 487 -0.09 18.27 -25.31
C SER A 487 -0.82 18.78 -26.55
N PRO A 488 -0.67 20.06 -26.94
CA PRO A 488 -1.10 20.57 -28.24
C PRO A 488 -0.65 19.62 -29.36
N ILE A 489 0.65 19.33 -29.44
CA ILE A 489 1.29 18.48 -30.47
C ILE A 489 0.63 17.09 -30.61
N ALA A 490 -0.01 16.57 -29.55
CA ALA A 490 -0.66 15.26 -29.53
C ALA A 490 -2.20 15.28 -29.65
N SER A 491 -2.86 16.44 -29.62
CA SER A 491 -4.33 16.55 -29.47
C SER A 491 -5.08 17.03 -30.72
N GLU A 492 -4.44 17.84 -31.56
CA GLU A 492 -4.99 18.30 -32.83
C GLU A 492 -3.87 18.26 -33.90
N HIS A 493 -4.25 17.98 -35.14
CA HIS A 493 -3.35 17.90 -36.29
C HIS A 493 -3.36 19.16 -37.16
N ALA A 494 -4.27 20.10 -36.86
CA ALA A 494 -4.35 21.44 -37.43
C ALA A 494 -4.35 21.47 -38.97
N ILE A 495 -5.02 20.49 -39.60
CA ILE A 495 -5.27 20.47 -41.04
C ILE A 495 -6.48 21.37 -41.39
N ASP A 496 -7.43 21.50 -40.46
CA ASP A 496 -8.59 22.38 -40.52
C ASP A 496 -8.96 22.93 -39.12
N ASN A 497 -10.08 23.66 -39.04
CA ASN A 497 -10.61 24.23 -37.79
C ASN A 497 -11.56 23.24 -37.07
N TYR A 498 -11.20 21.95 -36.95
CA TYR A 498 -12.10 20.95 -36.38
C TYR A 498 -12.36 21.16 -34.88
N TYR A 499 -11.30 21.38 -34.07
CA TYR A 499 -11.43 21.63 -32.63
C TYR A 499 -11.46 23.12 -32.22
N GLY A 500 -11.30 24.07 -33.14
CA GLY A 500 -11.31 25.50 -32.81
C GLY A 500 -10.55 26.37 -33.80
N ASP A 501 -9.83 27.38 -33.30
CA ASP A 501 -8.95 28.22 -34.12
C ASP A 501 -7.59 27.54 -34.33
N GLN A 502 -7.37 27.04 -35.55
CA GLN A 502 -6.09 26.49 -36.02
C GLN A 502 -4.89 27.40 -35.72
N ALA A 503 -5.05 28.72 -35.71
CA ALA A 503 -3.98 29.68 -35.45
C ALA A 503 -3.69 29.91 -33.96
N GLU A 504 -4.56 29.47 -33.05
CA GLU A 504 -4.26 29.37 -31.62
C GLU A 504 -3.48 28.08 -31.35
N PHE A 505 -3.92 26.97 -31.95
CA PHE A 505 -3.25 25.69 -31.86
C PHE A 505 -1.80 25.73 -32.35
N LEU A 506 -1.58 26.20 -33.58
CA LEU A 506 -0.24 26.24 -34.19
C LEU A 506 0.73 27.06 -33.34
N ARG A 507 0.27 28.17 -32.77
CA ARG A 507 1.09 29.04 -31.90
C ARG A 507 1.49 28.33 -30.60
N ARG A 508 0.57 27.60 -29.96
CA ARG A 508 0.89 26.79 -28.77
C ARG A 508 1.86 25.66 -29.07
N THR A 509 1.82 25.12 -30.28
CA THR A 509 2.80 24.14 -30.76
C THR A 509 4.16 24.78 -31.00
N GLU A 510 4.22 25.91 -31.70
CA GLU A 510 5.45 26.70 -31.91
C GLU A 510 6.09 27.15 -30.58
N GLU A 511 5.28 27.56 -29.59
CA GLU A 511 5.72 27.93 -28.24
C GLU A 511 6.39 26.76 -27.49
N LEU A 512 5.86 25.52 -27.63
CA LEU A 512 6.42 24.31 -27.01
C LEU A 512 7.61 23.72 -27.78
N GLU A 513 7.68 23.90 -29.09
CA GLU A 513 8.86 23.51 -29.87
C GLU A 513 10.04 24.45 -29.55
N ALA A 514 9.78 25.76 -29.43
CA ALA A 514 10.79 26.74 -29.07
C ALA A 514 11.36 26.55 -27.65
N SER A 515 10.54 26.23 -26.64
CA SER A 515 11.05 26.00 -25.27
C SER A 515 11.98 24.78 -25.21
N ARG A 516 11.66 23.73 -25.96
CA ARG A 516 12.50 22.52 -26.05
C ARG A 516 13.80 22.76 -26.82
N GLU A 517 13.78 23.60 -27.85
CA GLU A 517 15.01 24.06 -28.50
C GLU A 517 15.87 24.91 -27.55
N GLU A 518 15.28 25.73 -26.67
CA GLU A 518 16.04 26.47 -25.64
C GLU A 518 16.66 25.52 -24.61
N GLU A 519 15.90 24.56 -24.07
CA GLU A 519 16.38 23.51 -23.15
C GLU A 519 17.53 22.66 -23.76
N GLU A 520 17.36 22.14 -24.99
CA GLU A 520 18.40 21.35 -25.67
C GLU A 520 19.69 22.17 -25.92
N ASN A 521 19.58 23.49 -26.10
CA ASN A 521 20.76 24.36 -26.22
C ASN A 521 21.42 24.65 -24.87
N GLU A 522 20.67 24.80 -23.76
CA GLU A 522 21.25 24.96 -22.43
C GLU A 522 21.94 23.67 -21.94
N GLU A 523 21.40 22.49 -22.25
CA GLU A 523 22.09 21.21 -22.05
C GLU A 523 23.36 21.10 -22.91
N ALA A 524 23.33 21.56 -24.17
CA ALA A 524 24.52 21.54 -25.03
C ALA A 524 25.63 22.48 -24.53
N GLU A 525 25.30 23.70 -24.10
CA GLU A 525 26.29 24.65 -23.57
C GLU A 525 26.87 24.20 -22.22
N THR A 526 26.09 23.53 -21.37
CA THR A 526 26.59 22.97 -20.10
C THR A 526 27.52 21.77 -20.32
N VAL A 527 27.27 20.95 -21.34
CA VAL A 527 28.19 19.88 -21.76
C VAL A 527 29.49 20.46 -22.36
N GLU A 528 29.43 21.42 -23.28
CA GLU A 528 30.64 22.05 -23.85
C GLU A 528 31.48 22.82 -22.80
N GLY A 529 30.84 23.35 -21.75
CA GLY A 529 31.53 24.01 -20.64
C GLY A 529 32.39 23.10 -19.76
N SER A 530 32.24 21.77 -19.87
CA SER A 530 32.94 20.79 -19.02
C SER A 530 34.23 20.22 -19.62
N ASP A 531 34.45 20.38 -20.94
CA ASP A 531 35.46 19.63 -21.70
C ASP A 531 36.73 20.44 -22.03
N SER A 532 37.06 21.44 -21.20
CA SER A 532 38.14 22.41 -21.47
C SER A 532 39.52 22.09 -20.86
N ASP A 533 39.70 20.96 -20.16
CA ASP A 533 41.00 20.56 -19.61
C ASP A 533 41.34 19.08 -19.92
N ILE A 534 42.56 18.89 -20.47
CA ILE A 534 43.22 17.62 -20.85
C ILE A 534 43.00 17.15 -22.31
N VAL A 535 43.73 17.77 -23.24
CA VAL A 535 44.21 17.09 -24.46
C VAL A 535 45.74 17.11 -24.48
N ALA A 536 46.35 15.97 -24.14
CA ALA A 536 47.76 15.68 -24.43
C ALA A 536 47.83 14.66 -25.58
N PRO A 537 48.61 14.91 -26.65
CA PRO A 537 48.61 14.03 -27.82
C PRO A 537 49.35 12.71 -27.52
N ILE A 538 48.72 11.58 -27.88
CA ILE A 538 49.31 10.25 -27.81
C ILE A 538 50.04 9.95 -29.11
N ASP A 539 51.33 9.64 -29.02
CA ASP A 539 52.18 9.22 -30.15
C ASP A 539 51.88 7.75 -30.52
N PRO A 540 51.90 7.36 -31.82
CA PRO A 540 51.57 5.99 -32.22
C PRO A 540 52.78 5.06 -32.10
N VAL A 541 52.58 3.86 -31.55
CA VAL A 541 53.60 2.79 -31.52
C VAL A 541 53.10 1.55 -32.26
N GLU A 542 53.94 1.04 -33.14
CA GLU A 542 53.74 -0.22 -33.87
C GLU A 542 53.87 -1.44 -32.94
N GLN A 543 52.86 -2.33 -32.91
CA GLN A 543 52.90 -3.75 -33.34
C GLN A 543 51.67 -4.54 -32.88
#